data_AF-A0A199VKY2-F1
#
_entry.id   AF-A0A199VKY2-F1
#
_cell.length_a   1.000
_cell.length_b   1.000
_cell.length_c   1.000
_cell.angle_alpha   90.00
_cell.angle_beta   90.00
_cell.angle_gamma   90.00
#
_symmetry.space_group_name_H-M   'P 1'
#
loop_
_entity.id
_entity.type
_entity.pdbx_description
1 polymer ?
#
loop_
_entity_poly.entity_id
_entity_poly.type
_entity_poly.pdbx_seq_one_letter_code
_entity_poly.pdbx_strand_id
1 'polypeptide(L)'
;MGSVVVVVGVGVGTGKYGTPRPVWNAASQILMAVGYVVMALALPGSLYVGSIVVGLCYGVRLAVTVPTASELFGLKYYGLIYNILILNLPLGSFVFSGLLAGILYDSEATGTAGGGNTCVGAHCYRLAFVVMAGACLVGFGLDVLLAFRTRKVYLRIHASKNLNRNKEGKEGAGKS
;
A
#
# COMPACT_ATOMS: atom_id res chain seq x y z
N MET A 1 11.45 -14.36 12.03
CA MET A 1 12.70 -13.83 11.42
C MET A 1 12.67 -13.84 9.88
N GLY A 2 12.14 -14.88 9.20
CA GLY A 2 12.08 -14.94 7.73
C GLY A 2 11.29 -13.83 7.02
N SER A 3 10.17 -13.35 7.58
CA SER A 3 9.37 -12.29 6.95
C SER A 3 10.06 -10.92 6.94
N VAL A 4 11.00 -10.69 7.85
CA VAL A 4 11.78 -9.44 7.93
C VAL A 4 12.87 -9.42 6.85
N VAL A 5 13.42 -10.59 6.47
CA VAL A 5 14.51 -10.69 5.49
C VAL A 5 14.03 -10.45 4.06
N VAL A 6 12.83 -10.91 3.67
CA VAL A 6 12.25 -10.61 2.34
C VAL A 6 11.98 -9.11 2.18
N VAL A 7 11.47 -8.50 3.25
CA VAL A 7 11.16 -7.06 3.33
C VAL A 7 12.44 -6.21 3.26
N VAL A 8 13.50 -6.62 3.95
CA VAL A 8 14.82 -5.97 3.87
C VAL A 8 15.49 -6.22 2.50
N GLY A 9 15.28 -7.38 1.87
CA GLY A 9 15.81 -7.71 0.55
C GLY A 9 15.36 -6.77 -0.57
N VAL A 10 14.11 -6.29 -0.53
CA VAL A 10 13.61 -5.27 -1.47
C VAL A 10 14.30 -3.90 -1.25
N GLY A 11 14.69 -3.59 -0.01
CA GLY A 11 15.47 -2.40 0.32
C GLY A 11 16.97 -2.51 -0.03
N VAL A 12 17.50 -3.73 -0.21
CA VAL A 12 18.93 -4.00 -0.46
C VAL A 12 19.22 -4.32 -1.94
N GLY A 13 18.20 -4.70 -2.73
CA GLY A 13 18.33 -4.93 -4.18
C GLY A 13 18.54 -3.66 -5.03
N THR A 14 18.37 -2.45 -4.48
CA THR A 14 18.51 -1.18 -5.20
C THR A 14 19.96 -0.70 -5.35
N GLY A 15 20.94 -1.60 -5.25
CA GLY A 15 22.36 -1.27 -5.38
C GLY A 15 22.81 -0.88 -6.79
N LYS A 16 21.97 -1.00 -7.84
CA LYS A 16 22.38 -0.72 -9.23
C LYS A 16 21.41 0.07 -10.12
N TYR A 17 20.13 0.19 -9.75
CA TYR A 17 19.15 0.95 -10.54
C TYR A 17 18.34 1.84 -9.60
N GLY A 18 18.55 3.17 -9.69
CA GLY A 18 17.90 4.18 -8.86
C GLY A 18 16.40 4.36 -9.18
N THR A 19 15.61 3.29 -9.10
CA THR A 19 14.16 3.38 -9.27
C THR A 19 13.52 4.09 -8.09
N PRO A 20 12.61 5.05 -8.32
CA PRO A 20 11.90 5.73 -7.23
C PRO A 20 11.13 4.70 -6.40
N ARG A 21 11.35 4.64 -5.07
CA ARG A 21 10.58 3.81 -4.12
C ARG A 21 9.06 3.74 -4.38
N PRO A 22 8.38 4.81 -4.84
CA PRO A 22 6.96 4.76 -5.19
C PRO A 22 6.59 3.80 -6.34
N VAL A 23 7.51 3.52 -7.27
CA VAL A 23 7.27 2.60 -8.40
C VAL A 23 7.07 1.16 -7.90
N TRP A 24 7.82 0.76 -6.88
CA TRP A 24 7.65 -0.56 -6.26
C TRP A 24 6.31 -0.67 -5.51
N ASN A 25 5.87 0.43 -4.87
CA ASN A 25 4.55 0.46 -4.22
C ASN A 25 3.40 0.39 -5.24
N ALA A 26 3.54 1.07 -6.38
CA ALA A 26 2.58 0.99 -7.48
C ALA A 26 2.49 -0.42 -8.07
N ALA A 27 3.63 -1.11 -8.25
CA ALA A 27 3.66 -2.49 -8.73
C ALA A 27 3.01 -3.47 -7.73
N SER A 28 3.28 -3.32 -6.43
CA SER A 28 2.66 -4.17 -5.40
C SER A 28 1.15 -3.94 -5.30
N GLN A 29 0.68 -2.72 -5.54
CA GLN A 29 -0.74 -2.39 -5.60
C GLN A 29 -1.48 -3.14 -6.71
N ILE A 30 -0.87 -3.22 -7.89
CA ILE A 30 -1.43 -3.95 -9.03
C ILE A 30 -1.49 -5.44 -8.72
N LEU A 31 -0.42 -6.00 -8.17
CA LEU A 31 -0.38 -7.42 -7.78
C LEU A 31 -1.43 -7.75 -6.70
N MET A 32 -1.64 -6.83 -5.75
CA MET A 32 -2.66 -6.98 -4.71
C MET A 32 -4.08 -6.90 -5.27
N ALA A 33 -4.34 -6.02 -6.25
CA ALA A 33 -5.61 -5.96 -6.95
C ALA A 33 -5.91 -7.27 -7.70
N VAL A 34 -4.90 -7.84 -8.37
CA VAL A 34 -5.02 -9.17 -9.00
C VAL A 34 -5.34 -10.25 -7.98
N GLY A 35 -4.71 -10.22 -6.80
CA GLY A 35 -5.04 -11.14 -5.69
C GLY A 35 -6.51 -11.08 -5.26
N TYR A 36 -7.08 -9.88 -5.13
CA TYR A 36 -8.50 -9.71 -4.82
C TYR A 36 -9.43 -10.16 -5.96
N VAL A 37 -9.06 -9.89 -7.22
CA VAL A 37 -9.83 -10.37 -8.38
C VAL A 37 -9.82 -11.90 -8.44
N VAL A 38 -8.69 -12.55 -8.19
CA VAL A 38 -8.59 -14.02 -8.13
C VAL A 38 -9.46 -14.60 -7.02
N MET A 39 -9.52 -13.97 -5.86
CA MET A 39 -10.45 -14.36 -4.78
C MET A 39 -11.92 -14.19 -5.21
N ALA A 40 -12.24 -13.13 -5.95
CA ALA A 40 -13.59 -12.86 -6.47
C ALA A 40 -14.07 -13.84 -7.56
N LEU A 41 -13.16 -14.57 -8.23
CA LEU A 41 -13.52 -15.62 -9.20
C LEU A 41 -14.09 -16.88 -8.54
N ALA A 42 -14.01 -17.00 -7.22
CA ALA A 42 -14.60 -18.08 -6.43
C ALA A 42 -14.25 -19.52 -6.89
N LEU A 43 -13.08 -19.71 -7.50
CA LEU A 43 -12.55 -21.02 -7.86
C LEU A 43 -12.08 -21.81 -6.61
N PRO A 44 -12.13 -23.14 -6.61
CA PRO A 44 -11.62 -23.94 -5.51
C PRO A 44 -10.13 -23.66 -5.28
N GLY A 45 -9.76 -23.27 -4.06
CA GLY A 45 -8.39 -22.91 -3.68
C GLY A 45 -7.97 -21.46 -3.97
N SER A 46 -8.80 -20.64 -4.63
CA SER A 46 -8.45 -19.24 -4.95
C SER A 46 -8.27 -18.36 -3.70
N LEU A 47 -9.00 -18.63 -2.63
CA LEU A 47 -8.86 -17.94 -1.33
C LEU A 47 -7.50 -18.19 -0.68
N TYR A 48 -6.99 -19.41 -0.76
CA TYR A 48 -5.69 -19.76 -0.18
C TYR A 48 -4.55 -19.08 -0.94
N VAL A 49 -4.56 -19.18 -2.26
CA VAL A 49 -3.56 -18.52 -3.11
C VAL A 49 -3.67 -17.00 -2.99
N GLY A 50 -4.88 -16.46 -3.04
CA GLY A 50 -5.12 -15.02 -2.96
C GLY A 50 -4.70 -14.41 -1.63
N SER A 51 -4.98 -15.06 -0.50
CA SER A 51 -4.56 -14.58 0.82
C SER A 51 -3.04 -14.56 1.00
N ILE A 52 -2.31 -15.56 0.48
CA ILE A 52 -0.84 -15.57 0.50
C ILE A 52 -0.29 -14.40 -0.32
N VAL A 53 -0.79 -14.20 -1.54
CA VAL A 53 -0.34 -13.11 -2.43
C VAL A 53 -0.61 -11.74 -1.80
N VAL A 54 -1.83 -11.51 -1.31
CA VAL A 54 -2.22 -10.24 -0.67
C VAL A 54 -1.42 -10.00 0.61
N GLY A 55 -1.21 -11.01 1.45
CA GLY A 55 -0.42 -10.91 2.67
C GLY A 55 1.03 -10.51 2.41
N LEU A 56 1.67 -11.12 1.41
CA LEU A 56 3.02 -10.76 0.99
C LEU A 56 3.09 -9.32 0.46
N CYS A 57 2.15 -8.91 -0.39
CA CYS A 57 2.09 -7.55 -0.94
C CYS A 57 1.88 -6.49 0.14
N TYR A 58 0.98 -6.76 1.09
CA TYR A 58 0.68 -5.85 2.19
C TYR A 58 1.88 -5.67 3.12
N GLY A 59 2.62 -6.74 3.41
CA GLY A 59 3.87 -6.67 4.19
C GLY A 59 4.92 -5.76 3.53
N VAL A 60 5.11 -5.88 2.22
CA VAL A 60 6.00 -5.00 1.45
C VAL A 60 5.55 -3.54 1.53
N ARG A 61 4.25 -3.26 1.43
CA ARG A 61 3.71 -1.89 1.52
C ARG A 61 4.03 -1.25 2.86
N LEU A 62 3.74 -1.92 3.98
CA LEU A 62 4.01 -1.37 5.30
C LEU A 62 5.49 -1.03 5.49
N ALA A 63 6.37 -1.89 4.98
CA ALA A 63 7.80 -1.70 5.09
C ALA A 63 8.35 -0.53 4.27
N VAL A 64 7.73 -0.20 3.14
CA VAL A 64 8.10 0.96 2.32
C VAL A 64 7.49 2.24 2.88
N THR A 65 6.24 2.17 3.35
CA THR A 65 5.49 3.34 3.84
C THR A 65 6.07 3.95 5.11
N VAL A 66 6.46 3.13 6.10
CA VAL A 66 7.03 3.62 7.38
C VAL A 66 8.29 4.49 7.19
N PRO A 67 9.36 4.02 6.50
CA PRO A 67 10.55 4.85 6.28
C PRO A 67 10.28 6.04 5.36
N THR A 68 9.40 5.89 4.35
CA THR A 68 9.03 7.01 3.46
C THR A 68 8.33 8.12 4.24
N ALA A 69 7.45 7.78 5.19
CA ALA A 69 6.79 8.77 6.04
C ALA A 69 7.80 9.50 6.94
N SER A 70 8.78 8.78 7.51
CA SER A 70 9.85 9.38 8.31
C SER A 70 10.71 10.36 7.50
N GLU A 71 10.99 10.04 6.23
CA GLU A 71 11.77 10.89 5.32
C GLU A 71 10.98 12.16 4.88
N LEU A 72 9.67 12.03 4.67
CA LEU A 72 8.85 13.11 4.08
C LEU A 72 8.43 14.18 5.10
N PHE A 73 8.13 13.79 6.33
CA PHE A 73 7.57 14.70 7.35
C PHE A 73 8.61 15.19 8.36
N GLY A 74 9.78 14.56 8.41
CA GLY A 74 10.80 14.85 9.40
C GLY A 74 10.35 14.56 10.84
N LEU A 75 11.29 14.61 11.78
CA LEU A 75 11.07 14.18 13.17
C LEU A 75 10.07 15.05 13.97
N LYS A 76 9.66 16.22 13.44
CA LYS A 76 8.85 17.19 14.19
C LYS A 76 7.38 16.81 14.35
N TYR A 77 6.79 16.10 13.39
CA TYR A 77 5.35 15.69 13.42
C TYR A 77 5.14 14.18 13.21
N TYR A 78 6.22 13.39 13.20
CA TYR A 78 6.15 11.95 12.97
C TYR A 78 5.21 11.23 13.96
N GLY A 79 5.27 11.58 15.25
CA GLY A 79 4.44 10.95 16.29
C GLY A 79 2.93 11.16 16.12
N LEU A 80 2.51 12.31 15.57
CA LEU A 80 1.10 12.60 15.29
C LEU A 80 0.61 11.78 14.08
N ILE A 81 1.40 11.76 13.01
CA ILE A 81 1.08 11.02 11.78
C ILE A 81 1.05 9.51 12.05
N TYR A 82 1.98 9.00 12.87
CA TYR A 82 2.03 7.60 13.24
C TYR A 82 0.81 7.17 14.09
N ASN A 83 0.34 8.03 15.00
CA ASN A 83 -0.91 7.79 15.73
C ASN A 83 -2.12 7.72 14.80
N ILE A 84 -2.23 8.63 13.82
CA ILE A 84 -3.31 8.60 12.83
C ILE A 84 -3.24 7.30 12.00
N LEU A 85 -2.04 6.85 11.62
CA LEU A 85 -1.86 5.60 10.88
C LEU A 85 -2.31 4.38 11.69
N ILE A 86 -1.94 4.33 12.98
CA ILE A 86 -2.37 3.26 13.89
C ILE A 86 -3.89 3.27 14.04
N LEU A 87 -4.54 4.43 14.19
CA LEU A 87 -5.99 4.54 14.32
C LEU A 87 -6.76 4.14 13.06
N ASN A 88 -6.14 4.29 11.89
CA ASN A 88 -6.74 3.86 10.63
C ASN A 88 -6.89 2.32 10.55
N LEU A 89 -5.98 1.57 11.18
CA LEU A 89 -5.98 0.10 11.18
C LEU A 89 -7.23 -0.53 11.84
N PRO A 90 -7.62 -0.16 13.09
CA PRO A 90 -8.84 -0.64 13.71
C PRO A 90 -10.08 -0.06 13.05
N LEU A 91 -10.05 1.19 12.55
CA LEU A 91 -11.17 1.77 11.79
C LEU A 91 -11.47 0.97 10.52
N GLY A 92 -10.43 0.65 9.74
CA GLY A 92 -10.58 -0.15 8.54
C GLY A 92 -11.12 -1.55 8.85
N SER A 93 -10.59 -2.20 9.88
CA SER A 93 -11.07 -3.52 10.32
C SER A 93 -12.52 -3.47 10.80
N PHE A 94 -12.91 -2.41 11.50
CA PHE A 94 -14.28 -2.23 11.98
C PHE A 94 -15.27 -2.04 10.83
N VAL A 95 -14.95 -1.15 9.88
CA VAL A 95 -15.83 -0.90 8.72
C VAL A 95 -15.91 -2.13 7.82
N PHE A 96 -14.77 -2.78 7.55
CA PHE A 96 -14.69 -3.85 6.58
C PHE A 96 -15.10 -5.23 7.13
N SER A 97 -14.69 -5.55 8.35
CA SER A 97 -15.00 -6.84 8.97
C SER A 97 -16.22 -6.77 9.89
N GLY A 98 -16.46 -5.65 10.56
CA GLY A 98 -17.62 -5.49 11.44
C GLY A 98 -18.88 -5.15 10.66
N LEU A 99 -18.86 -4.00 9.97
CA LEU A 99 -20.04 -3.48 9.31
C LEU A 99 -20.34 -4.21 7.99
N LEU A 100 -19.35 -4.25 7.07
CA LEU A 100 -19.55 -4.83 5.74
C LEU A 100 -19.80 -6.35 5.80
N ALA A 101 -19.04 -7.11 6.60
CA ALA A 101 -19.29 -8.55 6.71
C ALA A 101 -20.64 -8.85 7.40
N GLY A 102 -21.05 -8.04 8.37
CA GLY A 102 -22.36 -8.16 9.03
C GLY A 102 -23.52 -7.94 8.06
N ILE A 103 -23.51 -6.85 7.29
CA ILE A 103 -24.59 -6.57 6.31
C ILE A 103 -24.64 -7.62 5.20
N LEU A 104 -23.49 -8.13 4.73
CA LEU A 104 -23.45 -9.22 3.75
C LEU A 104 -24.05 -10.49 4.34
N TYR A 105 -23.63 -10.86 5.56
CA TYR A 105 -24.13 -12.06 6.23
C TYR A 105 -25.64 -12.03 6.40
N ASP A 106 -26.19 -10.92 6.87
CA ASP A 106 -27.65 -10.75 7.04
C ASP A 106 -28.40 -10.76 5.70
N SER A 107 -27.81 -10.17 4.64
CA SER A 107 -28.42 -10.17 3.30
C SER A 107 -28.48 -11.56 2.66
N GLU A 108 -27.49 -12.41 2.90
CA GLU A 108 -27.44 -13.76 2.35
C GLU A 108 -28.24 -14.76 3.21
N ALA A 109 -28.26 -14.55 4.54
CA ALA A 109 -29.05 -15.35 5.48
C ALA A 109 -30.57 -15.24 5.26
N THR A 110 -31.04 -14.15 4.64
CA THR A 110 -32.46 -13.94 4.30
C THR A 110 -32.87 -14.51 2.94
N GLY A 111 -31.90 -14.87 2.07
CA GLY A 111 -32.16 -15.34 0.71
C GLY A 111 -32.36 -16.85 0.54
N THR A 112 -31.95 -17.67 1.51
CA THR A 112 -32.06 -19.14 1.41
C THR A 112 -33.39 -19.66 1.95
N ALA A 113 -34.22 -20.24 1.08
CA ALA A 113 -35.51 -20.88 1.37
C ALA A 113 -35.44 -22.13 2.29
N GLY A 114 -34.29 -22.42 2.90
CA GLY A 114 -34.03 -23.64 3.68
C GLY A 114 -33.55 -23.42 5.13
N GLY A 115 -33.56 -22.19 5.66
CA GLY A 115 -33.23 -21.94 7.07
C GLY A 115 -31.79 -22.26 7.47
N GLY A 116 -30.85 -22.23 6.53
CA GLY A 116 -29.42 -22.38 6.81
C GLY A 116 -28.79 -21.02 7.13
N ASN A 117 -28.61 -20.69 8.39
CA ASN A 117 -28.13 -19.37 8.84
C ASN A 117 -26.65 -19.08 8.54
N THR A 118 -25.93 -19.88 7.74
CA THR A 118 -24.47 -19.75 7.58
C THR A 118 -24.04 -19.81 6.13
N CYS A 119 -23.32 -18.78 5.69
CA CYS A 119 -22.76 -18.65 4.34
C CYS A 119 -21.24 -18.47 4.46
N VAL A 120 -20.48 -19.49 4.06
CA VAL A 120 -19.02 -19.53 4.20
C VAL A 120 -18.39 -19.91 2.87
N GLY A 121 -17.51 -19.06 2.35
CA GLY A 121 -16.76 -19.34 1.14
C GLY A 121 -16.58 -18.13 0.22
N ALA A 122 -15.85 -18.32 -0.87
CA ALA A 122 -15.48 -17.25 -1.79
C ALA A 122 -16.68 -16.59 -2.47
N HIS A 123 -17.76 -17.37 -2.69
CA HIS A 123 -18.98 -16.89 -3.31
C HIS A 123 -19.75 -15.92 -2.39
N CYS A 124 -19.76 -16.19 -1.08
CA CYS A 124 -20.41 -15.34 -0.08
C CYS A 124 -19.69 -14.00 0.10
N TYR A 125 -18.37 -14.03 0.11
CA TYR A 125 -17.53 -12.84 0.29
C TYR A 125 -17.17 -12.15 -1.03
N ARG A 126 -17.77 -12.55 -2.15
CA ARG A 126 -17.44 -12.01 -3.47
C ARG A 126 -17.59 -10.49 -3.53
N LEU A 127 -18.67 -9.96 -2.96
CA LEU A 127 -18.89 -8.52 -2.90
C LEU A 127 -17.82 -7.82 -2.06
N ALA A 128 -17.40 -8.39 -0.94
CA ALA A 128 -16.29 -7.87 -0.14
C ALA A 128 -14.97 -7.85 -0.95
N PHE A 129 -14.65 -8.92 -1.69
CA PHE A 129 -13.45 -8.92 -2.56
C PHE A 129 -13.52 -7.85 -3.66
N VAL A 130 -14.69 -7.60 -4.24
CA VAL A 130 -14.89 -6.52 -5.22
C VAL A 130 -14.69 -5.14 -4.59
N VAL A 131 -15.23 -4.90 -3.39
CA VAL A 131 -15.02 -3.63 -2.68
C VAL A 131 -13.54 -3.43 -2.35
N MET A 132 -12.82 -4.46 -1.91
CA MET A 132 -11.36 -4.37 -1.68
C MET A 132 -10.58 -4.11 -2.96
N ALA A 133 -10.97 -4.74 -4.08
CA ALA A 133 -10.36 -4.47 -5.37
C ALA A 133 -10.58 -3.00 -5.78
N GLY A 134 -11.78 -2.45 -5.58
CA GLY A 134 -12.08 -1.03 -5.78
C GLY A 134 -11.24 -0.12 -4.90
N ALA A 135 -11.12 -0.43 -3.60
CA ALA A 135 -10.27 0.30 -2.67
C ALA A 135 -8.78 0.26 -3.11
N CYS A 136 -8.31 -0.86 -3.67
CA CYS A 136 -6.96 -0.97 -4.22
C CYS A 136 -6.73 -0.03 -5.41
N LEU A 137 -7.72 0.15 -6.29
CA LEU A 137 -7.67 1.09 -7.41
C LEU A 137 -7.62 2.54 -6.93
N VAL A 138 -8.44 2.90 -5.94
CA VAL A 138 -8.38 4.23 -5.32
C VAL A 138 -7.00 4.46 -4.69
N GLY A 139 -6.50 3.46 -3.95
CA GLY A 139 -5.15 3.49 -3.37
C GLY A 139 -4.07 3.65 -4.44
N PHE A 140 -4.17 2.95 -5.58
CA PHE A 140 -3.25 3.11 -6.70
C PHE A 140 -3.24 4.56 -7.23
N GLY A 141 -4.41 5.16 -7.40
CA GLY A 141 -4.51 6.57 -7.82
C GLY A 141 -3.83 7.51 -6.84
N LEU A 142 -4.02 7.29 -5.53
CA LEU A 142 -3.34 8.05 -4.48
C LEU A 142 -1.82 7.84 -4.50
N ASP A 143 -1.35 6.61 -4.69
CA ASP A 143 0.08 6.29 -4.79
C ASP A 143 0.73 6.94 -6.01
N VAL A 144 0.06 6.94 -7.15
CA VAL A 144 0.49 7.65 -8.36
C VAL A 144 0.56 9.15 -8.10
N LEU A 145 -0.46 9.73 -7.47
CA LEU A 145 -0.48 11.15 -7.11
C LEU A 145 0.68 11.50 -6.15
N LEU A 146 0.91 10.65 -5.15
CA LEU A 146 2.01 10.80 -4.20
C LEU A 146 3.37 10.68 -4.91
N ALA A 147 3.52 9.70 -5.82
CA ALA A 147 4.73 9.54 -6.64
C ALA A 147 5.01 10.80 -7.47
N PHE A 148 4.00 11.39 -8.09
CA PHE A 148 4.13 12.65 -8.82
C PHE A 148 4.54 13.81 -7.90
N ARG A 149 3.95 13.92 -6.71
CA ARG A 149 4.31 14.97 -5.73
C ARG A 149 5.73 14.77 -5.19
N THR A 150 6.11 13.56 -4.82
CA THR A 150 7.45 13.23 -4.33
C THR A 150 8.49 13.46 -5.42
N ARG A 151 8.22 13.11 -6.68
CA ARG A 151 9.12 13.40 -7.81
C ARG A 151 9.36 14.90 -7.98
N LYS A 152 8.32 15.74 -7.82
CA LYS A 152 8.47 17.21 -7.86
C LYS A 152 9.37 17.74 -6.74
N VAL A 153 9.20 17.21 -5.51
CA VAL A 153 10.05 17.59 -4.36
C VAL A 153 11.49 17.13 -4.57
N TYR A 154 11.70 15.89 -5.00
CA TYR A 154 13.03 15.34 -5.24
C TYR A 154 13.78 16.09 -6.35
N LEU A 155 13.08 16.44 -7.45
CA LEU A 155 13.63 17.27 -8.51
C LEU A 155 14.02 18.67 -8.02
N ARG A 156 13.20 19.30 -7.14
CA ARG A 156 13.57 20.59 -6.53
C ARG A 156 14.80 20.47 -5.64
N ILE A 157 14.94 19.40 -4.86
CA ILE A 157 16.13 19.18 -4.03
C ILE A 157 17.37 18.99 -4.90
N HIS A 158 17.27 18.22 -5.98
CA HIS A 158 18.39 17.99 -6.90
C HIS A 158 18.78 19.27 -7.66
N ALA A 159 17.80 20.08 -8.06
CA ALA A 159 18.03 21.39 -8.67
C ALA A 159 18.70 22.37 -7.69
N SER A 160 18.24 22.41 -6.43
CA SER A 160 18.85 23.24 -5.38
C SER A 160 20.30 22.84 -5.09
N LYS A 161 20.60 21.53 -5.00
CA LYS A 161 21.99 21.03 -4.85
C LYS A 161 22.89 21.43 -6.01
N ASN A 162 22.42 21.30 -7.25
CA ASN A 162 23.18 21.73 -8.43
C ASN A 162 23.39 23.25 -8.45
N LEU A 163 22.42 24.04 -7.97
CA LEU A 163 22.55 25.50 -7.87
C LEU A 163 23.58 25.91 -6.81
N ASN A 164 23.57 25.29 -5.62
CA ASN A 164 24.56 25.55 -4.58
C ASN A 164 25.98 25.16 -5.02
N ARG A 165 26.15 24.01 -5.67
CA ARG A 165 27.47 23.61 -6.21
C ARG A 165 27.98 24.58 -7.28
N ASN A 166 27.09 25.13 -8.12
CA ASN A 166 27.44 26.19 -9.09
C ASN A 166 27.77 27.54 -8.43
N LYS A 167 27.21 27.83 -7.25
CA LYS A 167 27.57 29.03 -6.47
C LYS A 167 28.95 28.88 -5.82
N GLU A 168 29.21 27.74 -5.19
CA GLU A 168 30.53 27.42 -4.62
C GLU A 168 31.64 27.43 -5.69
N GLY A 169 31.36 26.92 -6.89
CA GLY A 169 32.31 26.99 -8.02
C GLY A 169 32.54 28.39 -8.59
N LYS A 170 31.59 29.32 -8.44
CA LYS A 170 31.75 30.72 -8.88
C LYS A 170 32.43 31.60 -7.83
N GLU A 171 32.22 31.36 -6.54
CA GLU A 171 32.94 32.03 -5.45
C GLU A 171 34.42 31.61 -5.38
N GLY A 172 34.76 30.39 -5.80
CA GLY A 172 36.16 29.93 -5.92
C GLY A 172 36.93 30.49 -7.13
N ALA A 173 36.24 30.84 -8.23
CA ALA A 173 36.88 31.31 -9.46
C ALA A 173 37.13 32.84 -9.49
N GLY A 174 36.53 33.62 -8.59
CA GLY A 174 36.74 35.07 -8.47
C GLY A 174 37.86 35.49 -7.52
N LYS A 175 38.64 34.54 -6.99
CA LYS A 175 39.71 34.76 -6.02
C LYS A 175 41.12 34.44 -6.55
N SER A 176 41.26 34.20 -7.86
CA SER A 176 42.56 34.01 -8.51
C SER A 176 43.01 35.25 -9.27
#